data_AF-A0A1D2R8M8-F1
#
_entry.id   AF-A0A1D2R8M8-F1
#
_cell.length_a   1.000
_cell.length_b   1.000
_cell.length_c   1.000
_cell.angle_alpha   90.00
_cell.angle_beta   90.00
_cell.angle_gamma   90.00
#
_symmetry.space_group_name_H-M   'P 1'
#
loop_
_entity.id
_entity.type
_entity.pdbx_description
1 polymer ?
#
loop_
_entity_poly.entity_id
_entity_poly.type
_entity_poly.pdbx_seq_one_letter_code
_entity_poly.pdbx_strand_id
1 'polypeptide(L)'
;MKIKRDRVLGYLKQLQEEHGGYYGTDIANLANDLGVTWHGLQKRLSFWKKNDSAFKSFVYLGQHRPSITLNEFMEIESRVSSNPLEIKQHILSDLQTEREVIGKESITQPTFYRVAKQVTLSKFYPNSAYSWFASNKITIPTDYSIKEARESLSTVFTFSNMKNPWGPDLLAIYEKLAKAKEWFSRYNVEATDYYPKILTQGKHIRSLLTSIPPNQQKEVQARLIFECQVAFIVECIDLLIDLIIHKKGRIQQAINNSRQKVENRIRENVISSLRKSLNDIILKSSFDMGIIRNFLNPPVSEETKARMDLLRKHSRDYHLILQVLDNLTNGMIEGVTFHSGNAHRLFLLAKNKDNWQFWSEKEKRSFIRNPELVQAINNGNEDVASLIAVGRIIDYIKQGKITFNRSYHYHDLSDKIKNIEINEDDGFLTSEILEKLVSGKFVIDIQN
;
A
#
# COMPACT_ATOMS: atom_id res chain seq x y z
N MET A 1 -51.72 28.00 48.55
CA MET A 1 -50.54 27.40 49.21
C MET A 1 -49.37 28.37 49.15
N LYS A 2 -48.69 28.68 50.27
CA LYS A 2 -47.60 29.69 50.29
C LYS A 2 -46.28 29.00 49.93
N ILE A 3 -45.71 29.35 48.77
CA ILE A 3 -44.42 28.80 48.29
C ILE A 3 -43.33 29.17 49.31
N LYS A 4 -42.73 28.17 49.96
CA LYS A 4 -41.68 28.38 50.98
C LYS A 4 -40.37 28.82 50.31
N ARG A 5 -39.95 30.05 50.60
CA ARG A 5 -38.73 30.67 50.06
C ARG A 5 -37.49 29.79 50.24
N ASP A 6 -37.26 29.32 51.47
CA ASP A 6 -35.99 28.63 51.80
C ASP A 6 -35.88 27.26 51.13
N ARG A 7 -37.01 26.60 50.87
CA ARG A 7 -37.05 25.34 50.10
C ARG A 7 -36.66 25.56 48.65
N VAL A 8 -37.13 26.65 48.03
CA VAL A 8 -36.74 27.01 46.65
C VAL A 8 -35.28 27.47 46.60
N LEU A 9 -34.82 28.21 47.61
CA LEU A 9 -33.44 28.66 47.72
C LEU A 9 -32.47 27.48 47.85
N GLY A 10 -32.75 26.52 48.74
CA GLY A 10 -31.92 25.33 48.92
C GLY A 10 -31.81 24.48 47.66
N TYR A 11 -32.94 24.27 46.96
CA TYR A 11 -32.96 23.51 45.71
C TYR A 11 -32.14 24.19 44.61
N LEU A 12 -32.23 25.51 44.46
CA LEU A 12 -31.43 26.24 43.46
C LEU A 12 -29.95 26.31 43.80
N LYS A 13 -29.58 26.35 45.10
CA LYS A 13 -28.18 26.23 45.52
C LYS A 13 -27.58 24.90 45.10
N GLN A 14 -28.29 23.81 45.37
CA GLN A 14 -27.86 22.48 44.98
C GLN A 14 -27.64 22.38 43.46
N LEU A 15 -28.58 22.86 42.65
CA LEU A 15 -28.43 22.87 41.19
C LEU A 15 -27.29 23.77 40.70
N GLN A 16 -27.06 24.90 41.37
CA GLN A 16 -25.97 25.80 41.05
C GLN A 16 -24.60 25.16 41.35
N GLU A 17 -24.49 24.39 42.44
CA GLU A 17 -23.27 23.67 42.83
C GLU A 17 -23.02 22.45 41.93
N GLU A 18 -24.07 21.66 41.64
CA GLU A 18 -23.96 20.42 40.87
C GLU A 18 -23.83 20.66 39.36
N HIS A 19 -24.45 21.72 38.83
CA HIS A 19 -24.61 21.91 37.39
C HIS A 19 -24.30 23.32 36.89
N GLY A 20 -23.86 24.24 37.77
CA GLY A 20 -23.56 25.62 37.40
C GLY A 20 -24.80 26.50 37.12
N GLY A 21 -26.01 25.98 37.34
CA GLY A 21 -27.27 26.70 37.13
C GLY A 21 -28.48 25.77 37.03
N TYR A 22 -29.64 26.31 36.65
CA TYR A 22 -30.92 25.58 36.62
C TYR A 22 -31.66 25.72 35.27
N TYR A 23 -32.46 24.70 34.94
CA TYR A 23 -33.29 24.63 33.73
C TYR A 23 -34.79 24.79 34.01
N GLY A 24 -35.57 25.04 32.96
CA GLY A 24 -37.03 25.15 33.04
C GLY A 24 -37.71 23.87 33.55
N THR A 25 -37.16 22.71 33.19
CA THR A 25 -37.58 21.38 33.71
C THR A 25 -37.37 21.24 35.21
N ASP A 26 -36.29 21.79 35.75
CA ASP A 26 -35.99 21.72 37.19
C ASP A 26 -37.04 22.52 37.99
N ILE A 27 -37.48 23.64 37.43
CA ILE A 27 -38.57 24.45 38.00
C ILE A 27 -39.92 23.74 37.87
N ALA A 28 -40.16 22.99 36.80
CA ALA A 28 -41.38 22.19 36.65
C ALA A 28 -41.45 21.06 37.68
N ASN A 29 -40.35 20.34 37.89
CA ASN A 29 -40.25 19.30 38.91
C ASN A 29 -40.45 19.88 40.31
N LEU A 30 -39.77 20.99 40.62
CA LEU A 30 -39.95 21.68 41.91
C LEU A 30 -41.40 22.19 42.10
N ALA A 31 -42.07 22.65 41.04
CA ALA A 31 -43.46 23.06 41.12
C ALA A 31 -44.38 21.88 41.46
N ASN A 32 -44.16 20.73 40.83
CA ASN A 32 -44.88 19.48 41.11
C ASN A 32 -44.64 19.02 42.56
N ASP A 33 -43.39 19.01 43.03
CA ASP A 33 -43.00 18.62 44.40
C ASP A 33 -43.57 19.53 45.49
N LEU A 34 -43.88 20.78 45.12
CA LEU A 34 -44.50 21.77 45.99
C LEU A 34 -46.03 21.81 45.87
N GLY A 35 -46.62 21.03 44.95
CA GLY A 35 -48.05 21.04 44.66
C GLY A 35 -48.56 22.38 44.14
N VAL A 36 -47.73 23.12 43.40
CA VAL A 36 -48.07 24.44 42.84
C VAL A 36 -47.95 24.45 41.32
N THR A 37 -48.62 25.40 40.67
CA THR A 37 -48.49 25.56 39.22
C THR A 37 -47.11 26.08 38.84
N TRP A 38 -46.56 25.58 37.74
CA TRP A 38 -45.28 26.04 37.18
C TRP A 38 -45.23 27.57 37.00
N HIS A 39 -46.30 28.15 36.44
CA HIS A 39 -46.44 29.61 36.30
C HIS A 39 -46.41 30.36 37.64
N GLY A 40 -47.04 29.78 38.68
CA GLY A 40 -47.05 30.36 40.02
C GLY A 40 -45.66 30.40 40.65
N LEU A 41 -44.90 29.31 40.51
CA LEU A 41 -43.51 29.22 40.97
C LEU A 41 -42.60 30.17 40.18
N GLN A 42 -42.76 30.23 38.86
CA GLN A 42 -41.95 31.10 37.99
C GLN A 42 -42.18 32.59 38.29
N LYS A 43 -43.44 33.01 38.52
CA LYS A 43 -43.78 34.38 38.92
C LYS A 43 -43.13 34.73 40.27
N ARG A 44 -43.13 33.79 41.21
CA ARG A 44 -42.52 33.98 42.53
C ARG A 44 -41.00 34.02 42.48
N LEU A 45 -40.39 33.14 41.70
CA LEU A 45 -38.95 33.13 41.44
C LEU A 45 -38.49 34.44 40.79
N SER A 46 -39.23 34.95 39.81
CA SER A 46 -38.95 36.24 39.16
C SER A 46 -39.03 37.41 40.14
N PHE A 47 -39.99 37.37 41.08
CA PHE A 47 -40.08 38.34 42.16
C PHE A 47 -38.88 38.28 43.11
N TRP A 48 -38.45 37.07 43.51
CA TRP A 48 -37.28 36.90 44.38
C TRP A 48 -35.97 37.30 43.68
N LYS A 49 -35.79 36.96 42.40
CA LYS A 49 -34.62 37.41 41.63
C LYS A 49 -34.47 38.94 41.58
N LYS A 50 -35.59 39.68 41.59
CA LYS A 50 -35.57 41.15 41.61
C LYS A 50 -35.35 41.72 43.01
N ASN A 51 -35.97 41.13 44.04
CA ASN A 51 -36.11 41.75 45.35
C ASN A 51 -35.28 41.09 46.47
N ASP A 52 -34.62 39.97 46.19
CA ASP A 52 -33.89 39.17 47.16
C ASP A 52 -32.46 38.91 46.68
N SER A 53 -31.47 39.40 47.42
CA SER A 53 -30.06 39.27 47.07
C SER A 53 -29.61 37.81 46.96
N ALA A 54 -30.22 36.89 47.74
CA ALA A 54 -29.84 35.48 47.76
C ALA A 54 -30.19 34.74 46.46
N PHE A 55 -31.10 35.28 45.63
CA PHE A 55 -31.52 34.67 44.35
C PHE A 55 -30.83 35.28 43.12
N LYS A 56 -30.06 36.36 43.29
CA LYS A 56 -29.41 37.08 42.17
C LYS A 56 -28.31 36.26 41.49
N SER A 57 -27.65 35.38 42.24
CA SER A 57 -26.50 34.59 41.75
C SER A 57 -26.89 33.34 40.94
N PHE A 58 -28.17 32.96 40.89
CA PHE A 58 -28.57 31.74 40.18
C PHE A 58 -28.72 31.95 38.68
N VAL A 59 -27.99 31.15 37.91
CA VAL A 59 -27.95 31.22 36.45
C VAL A 59 -29.03 30.32 35.85
N TYR A 60 -29.85 30.89 34.95
CA TYR A 60 -30.81 30.11 34.16
C TYR A 60 -30.14 29.63 32.87
N LEU A 61 -30.09 28.32 32.66
CA LEU A 61 -29.31 27.69 31.59
C LEU A 61 -30.15 27.31 30.35
N GLY A 62 -31.48 27.39 30.44
CA GLY A 62 -32.39 27.10 29.33
C GLY A 62 -33.62 26.29 29.74
N GLN A 63 -34.43 25.89 28.76
CA GLN A 63 -35.73 25.26 29.03
C GLN A 63 -35.63 23.79 29.44
N HIS A 64 -34.72 23.03 28.82
CA HIS A 64 -34.52 21.60 29.08
C HIS A 64 -33.04 21.32 29.32
N ARG A 65 -32.74 20.38 30.22
CA ARG A 65 -31.38 19.86 30.40
C ARG A 65 -30.92 19.19 29.08
N PRO A 66 -29.70 19.47 28.59
CA PRO A 66 -29.17 18.78 27.43
C PRO A 66 -29.11 17.28 27.69
N SER A 67 -29.66 16.49 26.77
CA SER A 67 -29.66 15.03 26.87
C SER A 67 -28.29 14.41 26.57
N ILE A 68 -27.36 15.19 25.99
CA ILE A 68 -25.96 14.85 25.74
C ILE A 68 -25.10 15.96 26.35
N THR A 69 -24.07 15.58 27.10
CA THR A 69 -23.12 16.51 27.73
C THR A 69 -22.07 16.99 26.74
N LEU A 70 -21.35 18.06 27.09
CA LEU A 70 -20.30 18.62 26.22
C LEU A 70 -19.16 17.63 25.96
N ASN A 71 -18.73 16.87 26.98
CA ASN A 71 -17.67 15.87 26.82
C ASN A 71 -18.09 14.73 25.89
N GLU A 72 -19.31 14.21 26.06
CA GLU A 72 -19.87 13.19 25.17
C GLU A 72 -20.03 13.72 23.74
N PHE A 73 -20.39 15.00 23.58
CA PHE A 73 -20.41 15.65 22.28
C PHE A 73 -19.01 15.71 21.65
N MET A 74 -17.99 16.13 22.40
CA MET A 74 -16.60 16.19 21.95
C MET A 74 -16.06 14.80 21.59
N GLU A 75 -16.46 13.77 22.32
CA GLU A 75 -16.07 12.40 22.03
C GLU A 75 -16.72 11.87 20.75
N ILE A 76 -18.04 12.07 20.58
CA ILE A 76 -18.74 11.75 19.33
C ILE A 76 -18.09 12.51 18.17
N GLU A 77 -17.74 13.79 18.37
CA GLU A 77 -17.03 14.59 17.39
C GLU A 77 -15.67 14.00 17.02
N SER A 78 -14.84 13.71 18.02
CA SER A 78 -13.51 13.14 17.86
C SER A 78 -13.56 11.81 17.09
N ARG A 79 -14.39 10.86 17.53
CA ARG A 79 -14.51 9.53 16.94
C ARG A 79 -15.04 9.55 15.50
N VAL A 80 -16.07 10.36 15.25
CA VAL A 80 -16.58 10.57 13.88
C VAL A 80 -15.55 11.34 13.04
N SER A 81 -14.60 12.08 13.62
CA SER A 81 -13.58 12.86 12.87
C SER A 81 -12.41 11.98 12.48
N SER A 82 -11.91 11.20 13.43
CA SER A 82 -10.81 10.27 13.23
C SER A 82 -11.21 9.11 12.31
N ASN A 83 -12.45 8.62 12.45
CA ASN A 83 -12.96 7.50 11.67
C ASN A 83 -14.42 7.72 11.21
N PRO A 84 -14.63 8.41 10.06
CA PRO A 84 -15.96 8.65 9.51
C PRO A 84 -16.78 7.38 9.16
N LEU A 85 -16.13 6.21 9.09
CA LEU A 85 -16.75 4.92 8.79
C LEU A 85 -17.04 4.09 10.05
N GLU A 86 -16.74 4.62 11.23
CA GLU A 86 -17.05 3.95 12.49
C GLU A 86 -18.56 3.68 12.60
N ILE A 87 -18.91 2.46 12.98
CA ILE A 87 -20.31 2.08 13.18
C ILE A 87 -20.83 2.89 14.35
N LYS A 88 -21.72 3.85 14.05
CA LYS A 88 -22.28 4.79 15.03
C LYS A 88 -22.94 4.10 16.22
N GLN A 89 -23.45 2.89 16.03
CA GLN A 89 -24.01 2.07 17.10
C GLN A 89 -22.95 1.64 18.13
N HIS A 90 -21.69 1.44 17.73
CA HIS A 90 -20.61 1.11 18.67
C HIS A 90 -20.27 2.32 19.53
N ILE A 91 -20.16 3.52 18.93
CA ILE A 91 -19.97 4.77 19.67
C ILE A 91 -21.10 4.96 20.70
N LEU A 92 -22.35 4.70 20.32
CA LEU A 92 -23.48 4.76 21.25
C LEU A 92 -23.36 3.72 22.38
N SER A 93 -22.94 2.50 22.06
CA SER A 93 -22.76 1.43 23.05
C SER A 93 -21.70 1.82 24.09
N ASP A 94 -20.56 2.33 23.65
CA ASP A 94 -19.46 2.73 24.53
C ASP A 94 -19.91 3.86 25.47
N LEU A 95 -20.58 4.89 24.92
CA LEU A 95 -21.14 5.99 25.72
C LEU A 95 -22.21 5.51 26.71
N GLN A 96 -23.01 4.51 26.35
CA GLN A 96 -24.01 3.92 27.25
C GLN A 96 -23.34 3.17 28.39
N THR A 97 -22.28 2.39 28.12
CA THR A 97 -21.48 1.71 29.16
C THR A 97 -20.86 2.71 30.13
N GLU A 98 -20.32 3.82 29.65
CA GLU A 98 -19.78 4.87 30.52
C GLU A 98 -20.86 5.54 31.38
N ARG A 99 -22.04 5.79 30.82
CA ARG A 99 -23.17 6.33 31.58
C ARG A 99 -23.68 5.39 32.65
N GLU A 100 -23.70 4.08 32.39
CA GLU A 100 -24.09 3.06 33.37
C GLU A 100 -23.15 3.09 34.59
N VAL A 101 -21.84 3.19 34.36
CA VAL A 101 -20.83 3.28 35.44
C VAL A 101 -21.04 4.52 36.32
N ILE A 102 -21.48 5.64 35.74
CA ILE A 102 -21.67 6.92 36.44
C ILE A 102 -23.13 7.11 36.92
N GLY A 103 -24.01 6.12 36.69
CA GLY A 103 -25.40 6.16 37.11
C GLY A 103 -26.27 7.21 36.38
N LYS A 104 -25.92 7.57 35.14
CA LYS A 104 -26.68 8.53 34.30
C LYS A 104 -27.72 7.82 33.43
N GLU A 105 -28.81 8.54 33.11
CA GLU A 105 -29.83 8.05 32.17
C GLU A 105 -29.25 7.76 30.78
N SER A 106 -29.76 6.72 30.12
CA SER A 106 -29.28 6.29 28.81
C SER A 106 -29.56 7.33 27.72
N ILE A 107 -28.65 7.45 26.75
CA ILE A 107 -28.88 8.26 25.56
C ILE A 107 -29.87 7.51 24.66
N THR A 108 -30.98 8.15 24.33
CA THR A 108 -31.93 7.58 23.36
C THR A 108 -31.32 7.57 21.96
N GLN A 109 -31.53 6.48 21.20
CA GLN A 109 -31.02 6.35 19.84
C GLN A 109 -31.31 7.58 18.95
N PRO A 110 -32.54 8.13 18.88
CA PRO A 110 -32.83 9.29 18.05
C PRO A 110 -32.00 10.52 18.43
N THR A 111 -31.78 10.74 19.73
CA THR A 111 -30.99 11.86 20.24
C THR A 111 -29.53 11.73 19.84
N PHE A 112 -28.94 10.54 20.04
CA PHE A 112 -27.58 10.24 19.61
C PHE A 112 -27.40 10.44 18.11
N TYR A 113 -28.27 9.83 17.30
CA TYR A 113 -28.16 9.93 15.84
C TYR A 113 -28.36 11.37 15.33
N ARG A 114 -29.19 12.18 16.00
CA ARG A 114 -29.34 13.61 15.70
C ARG A 114 -28.04 14.37 15.97
N VAL A 115 -27.37 14.11 17.09
CA VAL A 115 -26.10 14.75 17.44
C VAL A 115 -24.96 14.27 16.54
N ALA A 116 -24.84 12.95 16.32
CA ALA A 116 -23.87 12.41 15.37
C ALA A 116 -24.07 12.99 13.96
N LYS A 117 -25.32 13.20 13.54
CA LYS A 117 -25.65 13.89 12.28
C LYS A 117 -25.27 15.37 12.32
N GLN A 118 -25.49 16.08 13.43
CA GLN A 118 -25.05 17.48 13.59
C GLN A 118 -23.54 17.62 13.54
N VAL A 119 -22.80 16.76 14.24
CA VAL A 119 -21.33 16.66 14.16
C VAL A 119 -20.88 16.42 12.73
N THR A 120 -21.51 15.45 12.06
CA THR A 120 -21.25 15.13 10.66
C THR A 120 -21.51 16.36 9.77
N LEU A 121 -22.63 17.07 9.98
CA LEU A 121 -22.98 18.28 9.23
C LEU A 121 -22.10 19.49 9.56
N SER A 122 -21.61 19.63 10.79
CA SER A 122 -20.71 20.71 11.19
C SER A 122 -19.33 20.60 10.54
N LYS A 123 -18.91 19.38 10.18
CA LYS A 123 -17.75 19.13 9.30
C LYS A 123 -18.00 19.48 7.85
N PHE A 124 -19.27 19.61 7.45
CA PHE A 124 -19.69 20.03 6.12
C PHE A 124 -20.10 21.51 6.05
N TYR A 125 -19.90 22.26 7.16
CA TYR A 125 -19.78 23.71 7.17
C TYR A 125 -18.35 24.15 7.54
N PRO A 126 -17.29 23.78 6.78
CA PRO A 126 -16.07 24.54 6.80
C PRO A 126 -16.18 25.67 5.76
N ASN A 127 -15.72 26.86 6.12
CA ASN A 127 -15.51 27.98 5.19
C ASN A 127 -14.46 27.66 4.09
N SER A 128 -13.93 26.44 4.00
CA SER A 128 -12.94 26.00 3.02
C SER A 128 -13.30 24.62 2.46
N ALA A 129 -13.47 24.51 1.14
CA ALA A 129 -13.65 23.22 0.47
C ALA A 129 -12.42 22.30 0.69
N TYR A 130 -12.66 20.98 0.82
CA TYR A 130 -11.63 19.93 0.88
C TYR A 130 -10.71 19.92 2.11
N SER A 131 -11.25 20.26 3.27
CA SER A 131 -10.55 20.26 4.57
C SER A 131 -9.76 18.97 4.87
N TRP A 132 -10.28 17.79 4.49
CA TRP A 132 -9.59 16.50 4.70
C TRP A 132 -8.24 16.43 4.00
N PHE A 133 -8.12 16.98 2.78
CA PHE A 133 -6.88 16.97 2.01
C PHE A 133 -5.83 17.86 2.68
N ALA A 134 -6.23 19.07 3.12
CA ALA A 134 -5.35 19.97 3.86
C ALA A 134 -4.83 19.32 5.16
N SER A 135 -5.70 18.69 5.95
CA SER A 135 -5.33 17.99 7.18
C SER A 135 -4.37 16.81 6.95
N ASN A 136 -4.40 16.20 5.75
CA ASN A 136 -3.49 15.13 5.36
C ASN A 136 -2.26 15.61 4.59
N LYS A 137 -2.03 16.94 4.48
CA LYS A 137 -0.94 17.54 3.69
C LYS A 137 -0.97 17.15 2.20
N ILE A 138 -2.16 16.89 1.67
CA ILE A 138 -2.37 16.61 0.25
C ILE A 138 -2.76 17.92 -0.44
N THR A 139 -2.05 18.27 -1.51
CA THR A 139 -2.36 19.47 -2.28
C THR A 139 -3.49 19.18 -3.25
N ILE A 140 -4.55 19.99 -3.23
CA ILE A 140 -5.58 19.92 -4.27
C ILE A 140 -5.30 21.03 -5.30
N PRO A 141 -5.25 20.70 -6.61
CA PRO A 141 -5.13 21.69 -7.67
C PRO A 141 -6.25 22.72 -7.61
N THR A 142 -5.94 23.98 -7.92
CA THR A 142 -6.94 25.06 -7.92
C THR A 142 -8.05 24.85 -8.94
N ASP A 143 -7.76 24.10 -10.01
CA ASP A 143 -8.67 23.72 -11.09
C ASP A 143 -9.32 22.34 -10.88
N TYR A 144 -9.22 21.77 -9.67
CA TYR A 144 -9.68 20.41 -9.40
C TYR A 144 -11.18 20.21 -9.68
N SER A 145 -11.47 19.32 -10.63
CA SER A 145 -12.83 18.91 -10.97
C SER A 145 -13.11 17.49 -10.49
N ILE A 146 -14.12 17.35 -9.63
CA ILE A 146 -14.59 16.02 -9.17
C ILE A 146 -15.08 15.18 -10.35
N LYS A 147 -15.70 15.82 -11.37
CA LYS A 147 -16.17 15.14 -12.56
C LYS A 147 -14.99 14.53 -13.33
N GLU A 148 -13.96 15.32 -13.61
CA GLU A 148 -12.75 14.85 -14.29
C GLU A 148 -12.04 13.77 -13.47
N ALA A 149 -11.89 13.98 -12.16
CA ALA A 149 -11.27 13.01 -11.26
C ALA A 149 -12.05 11.69 -11.24
N ARG A 150 -13.39 11.73 -11.25
CA ARG A 150 -14.23 10.53 -11.31
C ARG A 150 -14.13 9.83 -12.67
N GLU A 151 -14.09 10.58 -13.77
CA GLU A 151 -13.85 10.04 -15.13
C GLU A 151 -12.45 9.42 -15.28
N SER A 152 -11.46 9.92 -14.54
CA SER A 152 -10.12 9.32 -14.53
C SER A 152 -10.12 7.86 -14.06
N LEU A 153 -11.04 7.47 -13.18
CA LEU A 153 -11.13 6.11 -12.65
C LEU A 153 -11.53 5.07 -13.71
N SER A 154 -12.28 5.49 -14.74
CA SER A 154 -12.70 4.61 -15.83
C SER A 154 -11.75 4.65 -17.03
N THR A 155 -10.88 5.66 -17.11
CA THR A 155 -10.00 5.90 -18.28
C THR A 155 -8.52 5.64 -17.96
N VAL A 156 -8.01 6.27 -16.92
CA VAL A 156 -6.59 6.21 -16.49
C VAL A 156 -6.39 5.09 -15.46
N PHE A 157 -7.15 5.11 -14.36
CA PHE A 157 -6.97 4.22 -13.20
C PHE A 157 -7.80 2.94 -13.30
N THR A 158 -7.72 2.29 -14.46
CA THR A 158 -8.44 1.05 -14.78
C THR A 158 -7.50 -0.02 -15.31
N PHE A 159 -7.76 -1.28 -14.96
CA PHE A 159 -7.01 -2.44 -15.48
C PHE A 159 -7.50 -2.91 -16.87
N SER A 160 -8.43 -2.17 -17.49
CA SER A 160 -8.88 -2.41 -18.85
C SER A 160 -7.78 -2.11 -19.88
N ASN A 161 -7.79 -2.85 -20.99
CA ASN A 161 -6.89 -2.68 -22.14
C ASN A 161 -5.39 -2.92 -21.84
N MET A 162 -5.09 -3.77 -20.85
CA MET A 162 -3.73 -4.17 -20.45
C MET A 162 -3.33 -5.57 -20.94
N LYS A 163 -4.13 -6.17 -21.82
CA LYS A 163 -3.94 -7.53 -22.32
C LYS A 163 -3.90 -7.50 -23.85
N ASN A 164 -3.09 -8.38 -24.42
CA ASN A 164 -3.13 -8.73 -25.83
C ASN A 164 -3.75 -10.14 -25.98
N PRO A 165 -3.97 -10.66 -27.20
CA PRO A 165 -4.56 -11.99 -27.41
C PRO A 165 -3.79 -13.14 -26.74
N TRP A 166 -2.54 -12.91 -26.34
CA TRP A 166 -1.63 -13.90 -25.75
C TRP A 166 -1.46 -13.73 -24.24
N GLY A 167 -2.22 -12.82 -23.61
CA GLY A 167 -2.24 -12.59 -22.17
C GLY A 167 -1.88 -11.14 -21.77
N PRO A 168 -1.45 -10.92 -20.51
CA PRO A 168 -1.04 -9.60 -20.04
C PRO A 168 0.13 -9.03 -20.83
N ASP A 169 0.00 -7.77 -21.25
CA ASP A 169 1.01 -7.06 -22.02
C ASP A 169 1.85 -6.17 -21.10
N LEU A 170 3.14 -6.48 -20.99
CA LEU A 170 4.04 -5.83 -20.05
C LEU A 170 4.22 -4.33 -20.35
N LEU A 171 4.29 -3.96 -21.64
CA LEU A 171 4.45 -2.55 -22.03
C LEU A 171 3.16 -1.77 -21.81
N ALA A 172 2.01 -2.35 -22.16
CA ALA A 172 0.72 -1.69 -21.97
C ALA A 172 0.45 -1.39 -20.48
N ILE A 173 0.84 -2.30 -19.57
CA ILE A 173 0.71 -2.08 -18.13
C ILE A 173 1.64 -0.98 -17.66
N TYR A 174 2.91 -1.01 -18.09
CA TYR A 174 3.88 0.04 -17.78
C TYR A 174 3.39 1.43 -18.26
N GLU A 175 2.93 1.53 -19.51
CA GLU A 175 2.41 2.78 -20.08
C GLU A 175 1.18 3.30 -19.32
N LYS A 176 0.28 2.40 -18.90
CA LYS A 176 -0.87 2.78 -18.08
C LYS A 176 -0.41 3.31 -16.71
N LEU A 177 0.54 2.63 -16.07
CA LEU A 177 1.11 3.07 -14.80
C LEU A 177 1.79 4.43 -14.92
N ALA A 178 2.55 4.67 -16.00
CA ALA A 178 3.19 5.95 -16.26
C ALA A 178 2.16 7.09 -16.37
N LYS A 179 1.08 6.88 -17.15
CA LYS A 179 -0.04 7.84 -17.27
C LYS A 179 -0.74 8.08 -15.94
N ALA A 180 -0.94 7.02 -15.14
CA ALA A 180 -1.56 7.14 -13.83
C ALA A 180 -0.69 7.93 -12.84
N LYS A 181 0.62 7.70 -12.82
CA LYS A 181 1.58 8.47 -12.02
C LYS A 181 1.64 9.93 -12.44
N GLU A 182 1.70 10.20 -13.74
CA GLU A 182 1.68 11.56 -14.29
C GLU A 182 0.39 12.28 -13.85
N TRP A 183 -0.78 11.64 -14.01
CA TRP A 183 -2.04 12.21 -13.56
C TRP A 183 -2.03 12.47 -12.04
N PHE A 184 -1.56 11.51 -11.24
CA PHE A 184 -1.56 11.58 -9.78
C PHE A 184 -0.56 12.58 -9.19
N SER A 185 0.49 12.92 -9.93
CA SER A 185 1.49 13.92 -9.52
C SER A 185 0.88 15.27 -9.11
N ARG A 186 -0.32 15.60 -9.61
CA ARG A 186 -1.11 16.79 -9.25
C ARG A 186 -1.37 16.94 -7.75
N TYR A 187 -1.36 15.84 -6.99
CA TYR A 187 -1.58 15.86 -5.54
C TYR A 187 -0.33 16.16 -4.71
N ASN A 188 0.85 16.16 -5.35
CA ASN A 188 2.16 16.38 -4.73
C ASN A 188 2.43 15.46 -3.53
N VAL A 189 2.04 14.18 -3.64
CA VAL A 189 2.23 13.15 -2.63
C VAL A 189 2.52 11.80 -3.29
N GLU A 190 3.19 10.91 -2.56
CA GLU A 190 3.45 9.53 -3.03
C GLU A 190 2.29 8.60 -2.64
N ALA A 191 1.85 7.76 -3.57
CA ALA A 191 0.72 6.85 -3.34
C ALA A 191 1.01 5.84 -2.21
N THR A 192 2.26 5.36 -2.10
CA THR A 192 2.66 4.37 -1.10
C THR A 192 2.51 4.84 0.34
N ASP A 193 2.57 6.14 0.61
CA ASP A 193 2.44 6.69 1.95
C ASP A 193 0.99 6.57 2.49
N TYR A 194 0.02 6.47 1.57
CA TYR A 194 -1.41 6.41 1.89
C TYR A 194 -1.99 5.01 1.74
N TYR A 195 -1.37 4.14 0.93
CA TYR A 195 -1.87 2.80 0.66
C TYR A 195 -2.13 1.95 1.92
N PRO A 196 -1.24 1.91 2.94
CA PRO A 196 -1.49 1.15 4.16
C PRO A 196 -2.77 1.56 4.91
N LYS A 197 -3.14 2.85 4.84
CA LYS A 197 -4.34 3.38 5.52
C LYS A 197 -5.64 2.94 4.84
N ILE A 198 -5.58 2.52 3.59
CA ILE A 198 -6.76 2.16 2.77
C ILE A 198 -6.78 0.67 2.37
N LEU A 199 -5.72 -0.08 2.67
CA LEU A 199 -5.59 -1.50 2.34
C LEU A 199 -6.78 -2.33 2.83
N THR A 200 -7.23 -2.06 4.06
CA THR A 200 -8.38 -2.75 4.69
C THR A 200 -9.71 -2.40 4.04
N GLN A 201 -9.80 -1.26 3.35
CA GLN A 201 -11.01 -0.77 2.71
C GLN A 201 -11.16 -1.34 1.28
N GLY A 202 -10.03 -1.65 0.61
CA GLY A 202 -9.95 -2.46 -0.61
C GLY A 202 -11.06 -2.19 -1.64
N LYS A 203 -11.77 -3.27 -2.03
CA LYS A 203 -12.84 -3.24 -3.04
C LYS A 203 -14.06 -2.40 -2.63
N HIS A 204 -14.22 -2.08 -1.34
CA HIS A 204 -15.38 -1.35 -0.84
C HIS A 204 -15.34 0.13 -1.21
N ILE A 205 -14.16 0.74 -1.38
CA ILE A 205 -14.02 2.17 -1.74
C ILE A 205 -14.76 2.48 -3.04
N ARG A 206 -14.60 1.63 -4.06
CA ARG A 206 -15.30 1.79 -5.36
C ARG A 206 -16.81 1.62 -5.24
N SER A 207 -17.26 0.68 -4.41
CA SER A 207 -18.69 0.46 -4.15
C SER A 207 -19.30 1.68 -3.43
N LEU A 208 -18.61 2.20 -2.41
CA LEU A 208 -19.01 3.42 -1.70
C LEU A 208 -19.09 4.62 -2.63
N LEU A 209 -18.08 4.86 -3.47
CA LEU A 209 -18.09 5.95 -4.45
C LEU A 209 -19.26 5.82 -5.43
N THR A 210 -19.57 4.60 -5.87
CA THR A 210 -20.68 4.34 -6.80
C THR A 210 -22.03 4.63 -6.15
N SER A 211 -22.17 4.40 -4.85
CA SER A 211 -23.41 4.68 -4.10
C SER A 211 -23.71 6.19 -3.92
N ILE A 212 -22.70 7.05 -4.10
CA ILE A 212 -22.85 8.51 -3.95
C ILE A 212 -23.19 9.15 -5.31
N PRO A 213 -24.36 9.83 -5.44
CA PRO A 213 -24.72 10.57 -6.65
C PRO A 213 -23.67 11.62 -7.02
N PRO A 214 -23.34 11.81 -8.31
CA PRO A 214 -22.25 12.70 -8.74
C PRO A 214 -22.36 14.15 -8.27
N ASN A 215 -23.58 14.64 -8.03
CA ASN A 215 -23.89 16.00 -7.60
C ASN A 215 -23.92 16.18 -6.06
N GLN A 216 -23.67 15.14 -5.27
CA GLN A 216 -23.78 15.17 -3.80
C GLN A 216 -22.45 14.87 -3.10
N GLN A 217 -22.24 15.36 -1.88
CA GLN A 217 -21.09 14.98 -1.03
C GLN A 217 -19.73 15.11 -1.74
N LYS A 218 -19.49 16.26 -2.37
CA LYS A 218 -18.31 16.55 -3.22
C LYS A 218 -16.98 16.21 -2.55
N GLU A 219 -16.81 16.55 -1.27
CA GLU A 219 -15.58 16.27 -0.51
C GLU A 219 -15.38 14.77 -0.27
N VAL A 220 -16.44 14.03 0.07
CA VAL A 220 -16.40 12.57 0.27
C VAL A 220 -16.05 11.87 -1.04
N GLN A 221 -16.68 12.28 -2.14
CA GLN A 221 -16.33 11.77 -3.46
C GLN A 221 -14.86 12.02 -3.80
N ALA A 222 -14.37 13.24 -3.59
CA ALA A 222 -12.98 13.58 -3.87
C ALA A 222 -12.00 12.68 -3.10
N ARG A 223 -12.27 12.46 -1.81
CA ARG A 223 -11.47 11.54 -0.98
C ARG A 223 -11.50 10.11 -1.52
N LEU A 224 -12.68 9.54 -1.77
CA LEU A 224 -12.80 8.16 -2.26
C LEU A 224 -12.16 7.98 -3.64
N ILE A 225 -12.21 9.01 -4.49
CA ILE A 225 -11.53 9.01 -5.79
C ILE A 225 -10.01 8.95 -5.59
N PHE A 226 -9.47 9.83 -4.72
CA PHE A 226 -8.04 9.83 -4.38
C PHE A 226 -7.59 8.46 -3.84
N GLU A 227 -8.32 7.89 -2.90
CA GLU A 227 -8.01 6.57 -2.33
C GLU A 227 -8.07 5.46 -3.39
N CYS A 228 -9.04 5.49 -4.32
CA CYS A 228 -9.06 4.57 -5.47
C CYS A 228 -7.83 4.70 -6.39
N GLN A 229 -7.35 5.92 -6.60
CA GLN A 229 -6.18 6.19 -7.45
C GLN A 229 -4.89 5.71 -6.79
N VAL A 230 -4.75 5.96 -5.48
CA VAL A 230 -3.66 5.41 -4.66
C VAL A 230 -3.61 3.90 -4.77
N ALA A 231 -4.75 3.23 -4.54
CA ALA A 231 -4.84 1.77 -4.60
C ALA A 231 -4.42 1.24 -5.97
N PHE A 232 -4.93 1.85 -7.06
CA PHE A 232 -4.56 1.46 -8.41
C PHE A 232 -3.05 1.57 -8.68
N ILE A 233 -2.40 2.67 -8.30
CA ILE A 233 -0.97 2.88 -8.58
C ILE A 233 -0.12 1.79 -7.91
N VAL A 234 -0.34 1.55 -6.61
CA VAL A 234 0.47 0.59 -5.86
C VAL A 234 0.21 -0.84 -6.34
N GLU A 235 -1.06 -1.22 -6.52
CA GLU A 235 -1.42 -2.55 -7.04
C GLU A 235 -0.90 -2.76 -8.47
N CYS A 236 -0.87 -1.72 -9.30
CA CYS A 236 -0.35 -1.81 -10.67
C CYS A 236 1.19 -1.95 -10.70
N ILE A 237 1.91 -1.34 -9.75
CA ILE A 237 3.35 -1.56 -9.56
C ILE A 237 3.61 -3.02 -9.19
N ASP A 238 2.88 -3.54 -8.19
CA ASP A 238 3.03 -4.91 -7.73
C ASP A 238 2.72 -5.91 -8.85
N LEU A 239 1.63 -5.69 -9.58
CA LEU A 239 1.27 -6.48 -10.77
C LEU A 239 2.35 -6.45 -11.84
N LEU A 240 2.98 -5.30 -12.08
CA LEU A 240 4.05 -5.18 -13.07
C LEU A 240 5.29 -6.01 -12.67
N ILE A 241 5.67 -5.96 -11.39
CA ILE A 241 6.79 -6.75 -10.86
C ILE A 241 6.48 -8.25 -10.94
N ASP A 242 5.27 -8.67 -10.55
CA ASP A 242 4.81 -10.06 -10.68
C ASP A 242 4.91 -10.54 -12.13
N LEU A 243 4.47 -9.72 -13.09
CA LEU A 243 4.50 -10.08 -14.50
C LEU A 243 5.92 -10.17 -15.06
N ILE A 244 6.85 -9.33 -14.60
CA ILE A 244 8.27 -9.46 -14.92
C ILE A 244 8.79 -10.83 -14.44
N ILE A 245 8.49 -11.20 -13.19
CA ILE A 245 8.87 -12.49 -12.61
C ILE A 245 8.27 -13.65 -13.41
N HIS A 246 6.98 -13.58 -13.73
CA HIS A 246 6.29 -14.61 -14.52
C HIS A 246 6.82 -14.69 -15.95
N LYS A 247 7.19 -13.57 -16.58
CA LYS A 247 7.80 -13.57 -17.91
C LYS A 247 9.14 -14.31 -17.90
N LYS A 248 10.00 -14.09 -16.89
CA LYS A 248 11.24 -14.87 -16.71
C LYS A 248 10.96 -16.36 -16.52
N GLY A 249 9.93 -16.71 -15.74
CA GLY A 249 9.48 -18.09 -15.57
C GLY A 249 9.07 -18.76 -16.88
N ARG A 250 8.26 -18.06 -17.71
CA ARG A 250 7.85 -18.54 -19.03
C ARG A 250 9.02 -18.74 -20.00
N ILE A 251 10.00 -17.84 -19.99
CA ILE A 251 11.24 -18.02 -20.77
C ILE A 251 11.96 -19.29 -20.33
N GLN A 252 12.14 -19.50 -19.02
CA GLN A 252 12.82 -20.69 -18.51
C GLN A 252 12.09 -21.99 -18.91
N GLN A 253 10.75 -22.00 -18.85
CA GLN A 253 9.95 -23.13 -19.30
C GLN A 253 10.12 -23.39 -20.80
N ALA A 254 10.12 -22.34 -21.64
CA ALA A 254 10.34 -22.47 -23.07
C ALA A 254 11.75 -22.99 -23.42
N ILE A 255 12.77 -22.53 -22.69
CA ILE A 255 14.15 -23.03 -22.80
C ILE A 255 14.18 -24.52 -22.47
N ASN A 256 13.61 -24.93 -21.34
CA ASN A 256 13.59 -26.33 -20.91
C ASN A 256 12.88 -27.23 -21.94
N ASN A 257 11.73 -26.80 -22.47
CA ASN A 257 10.96 -27.56 -23.45
C ASN A 257 11.69 -27.76 -24.79
N SER A 258 12.57 -26.82 -25.17
CA SER A 258 13.29 -26.87 -26.44
C SER A 258 14.72 -27.39 -26.33
N ARG A 259 15.21 -27.61 -25.10
CA ARG A 259 16.58 -27.99 -24.79
C ARG A 259 17.05 -29.23 -25.55
N GLN A 260 16.39 -30.36 -25.35
CA GLN A 260 16.78 -31.63 -25.98
C GLN A 260 16.81 -31.53 -27.51
N LYS A 261 15.84 -30.82 -28.09
CA LYS A 261 15.74 -30.64 -29.54
C LYS A 261 16.92 -29.82 -30.09
N VAL A 262 17.32 -28.76 -29.40
CA VAL A 262 18.47 -27.94 -29.81
C VAL A 262 19.79 -28.69 -29.62
N GLU A 263 19.95 -29.40 -28.50
CA GLU A 263 21.14 -30.25 -28.25
C GLU A 263 21.31 -31.31 -29.34
N ASN A 264 20.24 -32.04 -29.68
CA ASN A 264 20.29 -33.06 -30.74
C ASN A 264 20.65 -32.45 -32.10
N ARG A 265 20.09 -31.30 -32.46
CA ARG A 265 20.42 -30.60 -33.71
C ARG A 265 21.90 -30.18 -33.75
N ILE A 266 22.45 -29.68 -32.64
CA ILE A 266 23.87 -29.32 -32.56
C ILE A 266 24.74 -30.57 -32.76
N ARG A 267 24.39 -31.67 -32.09
CA ARG A 267 25.08 -32.96 -32.24
C ARG A 267 25.06 -33.47 -33.69
N GLU A 268 23.91 -33.44 -34.34
CA GLU A 268 23.76 -33.82 -35.75
C GLU A 268 24.66 -32.98 -36.67
N ASN A 269 24.73 -31.66 -36.45
CA ASN A 269 25.60 -30.77 -37.20
C ASN A 269 27.09 -31.06 -36.96
N VAL A 270 27.49 -31.35 -35.72
CA VAL A 270 28.86 -31.72 -35.37
C VAL A 270 29.24 -33.03 -36.04
N ILE A 271 28.41 -34.07 -35.95
CA ILE A 271 28.63 -35.36 -36.59
C ILE A 271 28.74 -35.22 -38.11
N SER A 272 27.86 -34.42 -38.73
CA SER A 272 27.87 -34.18 -40.18
C SER A 272 29.13 -33.44 -40.62
N SER A 273 29.59 -32.46 -39.84
CA SER A 273 30.83 -31.71 -40.11
C SER A 273 32.06 -32.59 -39.96
N LEU A 274 32.08 -33.48 -38.97
CA LEU A 274 33.13 -34.47 -38.78
C LEU A 274 33.18 -35.45 -39.96
N ARG A 275 32.04 -35.99 -40.40
CA ARG A 275 31.96 -36.87 -41.58
C ARG A 275 32.51 -36.18 -42.83
N LYS A 276 32.13 -34.91 -43.06
CA LYS A 276 32.64 -34.12 -44.19
C LYS A 276 34.16 -33.94 -44.10
N SER A 277 34.66 -33.56 -42.92
CA SER A 277 36.10 -33.35 -42.70
C SER A 277 36.90 -34.64 -42.92
N LEU A 278 36.40 -35.78 -42.45
CA LEU A 278 37.03 -37.09 -42.67
C LEU A 278 37.04 -37.48 -44.15
N ASN A 279 35.94 -37.25 -44.87
CA ASN A 279 35.89 -37.50 -46.32
C ASN A 279 36.89 -36.60 -47.07
N ASP A 280 37.00 -35.33 -46.70
CA ASP A 280 37.96 -34.40 -47.31
C ASP A 280 39.42 -34.81 -47.04
N ILE A 281 39.72 -35.33 -45.84
CA ILE A 281 41.06 -35.86 -45.49
C ILE A 281 41.40 -37.09 -46.33
N ILE A 282 40.45 -38.02 -46.50
CA ILE A 282 40.63 -39.21 -47.35
C ILE A 282 40.94 -38.79 -48.80
N LEU A 283 40.31 -37.73 -49.30
CA LEU A 283 40.48 -37.26 -50.67
C LEU A 283 41.77 -36.43 -50.88
N LYS A 284 42.23 -35.65 -49.89
CA LYS A 284 43.34 -34.68 -50.05
C LYS A 284 44.71 -35.19 -49.60
N SER A 285 44.81 -36.39 -49.02
CA SER A 285 46.07 -37.04 -48.60
C SER A 285 46.99 -36.17 -47.71
N SER A 286 46.45 -35.13 -47.09
CA SER A 286 47.14 -34.23 -46.16
C SER A 286 46.34 -34.21 -44.86
N PHE A 287 47.06 -34.43 -43.76
CA PHE A 287 46.50 -34.88 -42.50
C PHE A 287 46.68 -33.81 -41.43
N ASP A 288 45.59 -33.13 -41.07
CA ASP A 288 45.59 -32.16 -39.97
C ASP A 288 45.02 -32.78 -38.69
N MET A 289 45.91 -33.26 -37.82
CA MET A 289 45.57 -33.81 -36.51
C MET A 289 44.91 -32.79 -35.57
N GLY A 290 45.10 -31.49 -35.82
CA GLY A 290 44.45 -30.43 -35.06
C GLY A 290 42.94 -30.46 -35.21
N ILE A 291 42.44 -30.74 -36.42
CA ILE A 291 41.00 -30.80 -36.71
C ILE A 291 40.34 -31.94 -35.93
N ILE A 292 40.90 -33.16 -35.97
CA ILE A 292 40.34 -34.33 -35.28
C ILE A 292 40.40 -34.15 -33.76
N ARG A 293 41.51 -33.62 -33.22
CA ARG A 293 41.62 -33.33 -31.77
C ARG A 293 40.59 -32.33 -31.30
N ASN A 294 40.30 -31.29 -32.09
CA ASN A 294 39.27 -30.30 -31.79
C ASN A 294 37.84 -30.90 -31.81
N PHE A 295 37.61 -31.94 -32.62
CA PHE A 295 36.33 -32.66 -32.62
C PHE A 295 36.18 -33.62 -31.43
N LEU A 296 37.26 -34.30 -31.04
CA LEU A 296 37.25 -35.25 -29.91
C LEU A 296 37.19 -34.54 -28.56
N ASN A 297 37.83 -33.37 -28.45
CA ASN A 297 37.84 -32.54 -27.26
C ASN A 297 37.32 -31.13 -27.60
N PRO A 298 36.01 -30.98 -27.84
CA PRO A 298 35.46 -29.66 -28.14
C PRO A 298 35.66 -28.73 -26.95
N PRO A 299 36.08 -27.47 -27.16
CA PRO A 299 36.35 -26.52 -26.07
C PRO A 299 35.10 -26.13 -25.27
N VAL A 300 33.91 -26.42 -25.80
CA VAL A 300 32.61 -26.17 -25.16
C VAL A 300 31.68 -27.32 -25.53
N SER A 301 31.04 -27.92 -24.52
CA SER A 301 30.08 -29.01 -24.71
C SER A 301 28.85 -28.59 -25.53
N GLU A 302 28.19 -29.59 -26.13
CA GLU A 302 26.93 -29.40 -26.87
C GLU A 302 25.84 -28.80 -25.98
N GLU A 303 25.77 -29.22 -24.72
CA GLU A 303 24.85 -28.68 -23.72
C GLU A 303 25.09 -27.18 -23.50
N THR A 304 26.35 -26.78 -23.27
CA THR A 304 26.70 -25.37 -23.06
C THR A 304 26.40 -24.54 -24.31
N LYS A 305 26.67 -25.06 -25.51
CA LYS A 305 26.28 -24.40 -26.79
C LYS A 305 24.76 -24.26 -26.93
N ALA A 306 24.01 -25.32 -26.66
CA ALA A 306 22.55 -25.30 -26.73
C ALA A 306 21.97 -24.27 -25.75
N ARG A 307 22.52 -24.19 -24.54
CA ARG A 307 22.12 -23.18 -23.54
C ARG A 307 22.35 -21.76 -24.05
N MET A 308 23.50 -21.47 -24.67
CA MET A 308 23.78 -20.14 -25.25
C MET A 308 22.81 -19.81 -26.38
N ASP A 309 22.57 -20.75 -27.31
CA ASP A 309 21.62 -20.58 -28.42
C ASP A 309 20.20 -20.30 -27.93
N LEU A 310 19.76 -21.01 -26.88
CA LEU A 310 18.43 -20.83 -26.29
C LEU A 310 18.30 -19.49 -25.57
N LEU A 311 19.33 -19.03 -24.85
CA LEU A 311 19.34 -17.68 -24.27
C LEU A 311 19.22 -16.62 -25.36
N ARG A 312 20.01 -16.72 -26.43
CA ARG A 312 19.97 -15.80 -27.57
C ARG A 312 18.62 -15.79 -28.28
N LYS A 313 18.00 -16.96 -28.45
CA LYS A 313 16.65 -17.09 -29.02
C LYS A 313 15.60 -16.28 -28.24
N HIS A 314 15.75 -16.20 -26.91
CA HIS A 314 14.87 -15.43 -26.03
C HIS A 314 15.42 -14.05 -25.64
N SER A 315 16.46 -13.57 -26.32
CA SER A 315 17.11 -12.29 -26.02
C SER A 315 16.12 -11.13 -25.98
N ARG A 316 15.19 -11.04 -26.94
CA ARG A 316 14.17 -9.98 -26.99
C ARG A 316 13.31 -9.93 -25.72
N ASP A 317 12.93 -11.08 -25.18
CA ASP A 317 12.12 -11.13 -23.96
C ASP A 317 12.92 -10.69 -22.72
N TYR A 318 14.20 -11.04 -22.63
CA TYR A 318 15.10 -10.55 -21.58
C TYR A 318 15.34 -9.04 -21.67
N HIS A 319 15.56 -8.50 -22.88
CA HIS A 319 15.72 -7.06 -23.07
C HIS A 319 14.43 -6.30 -22.74
N LEU A 320 13.26 -6.85 -23.06
CA LEU A 320 11.98 -6.27 -22.69
C LEU A 320 11.82 -6.20 -21.16
N ILE A 321 12.16 -7.28 -20.44
CA ILE A 321 12.18 -7.30 -18.97
C ILE A 321 13.07 -6.18 -18.43
N LEU A 322 14.30 -6.10 -18.95
CA LEU A 322 15.28 -5.11 -18.50
C LEU A 322 14.81 -3.68 -18.79
N GLN A 323 14.22 -3.44 -19.96
CA GLN A 323 13.68 -2.14 -20.36
C GLN A 323 12.57 -1.68 -19.43
N VAL A 324 11.59 -2.55 -19.14
CA VAL A 324 10.49 -2.19 -18.24
C VAL A 324 10.98 -1.94 -16.82
N LEU A 325 11.91 -2.77 -16.34
CA LEU A 325 12.51 -2.59 -15.01
C LEU A 325 13.29 -1.27 -14.91
N ASP A 326 14.10 -0.97 -15.92
CA ASP A 326 14.87 0.28 -16.02
C ASP A 326 13.96 1.51 -16.06
N ASN A 327 12.91 1.46 -16.88
CA ASN A 327 11.93 2.53 -17.00
C ASN A 327 11.14 2.74 -15.69
N LEU A 328 10.77 1.66 -14.99
CA LEU A 328 10.03 1.73 -13.73
C LEU A 328 10.82 2.41 -12.60
N THR A 329 12.15 2.27 -12.64
CA THR A 329 13.06 2.60 -11.53
C THR A 329 14.07 3.69 -11.88
N ASN A 330 13.94 4.30 -13.06
CA ASN A 330 14.89 5.26 -13.62
C ASN A 330 16.34 4.75 -13.51
N GLY A 331 16.60 3.55 -14.04
CA GLY A 331 17.93 2.93 -13.99
C GLY A 331 18.29 2.30 -12.66
N MET A 332 17.30 1.79 -11.90
CA MET A 332 17.46 1.25 -10.55
C MET A 332 18.05 2.26 -9.55
N ILE A 333 17.77 3.56 -9.78
CA ILE A 333 18.19 4.67 -8.91
C ILE A 333 17.02 5.08 -8.02
N GLU A 334 15.83 5.22 -8.60
CA GLU A 334 14.65 5.68 -7.89
C GLU A 334 13.90 4.53 -7.24
N GLY A 335 13.81 4.61 -5.91
CA GLY A 335 12.93 3.76 -5.15
C GLY A 335 13.33 2.28 -5.13
N VAL A 336 14.62 1.99 -5.34
CA VAL A 336 15.19 0.65 -5.29
C VAL A 336 16.24 0.57 -4.18
N THR A 337 16.17 -0.47 -3.36
CA THR A 337 17.20 -0.78 -2.36
C THR A 337 17.88 -2.10 -2.72
N PHE A 338 19.21 -2.09 -2.72
CA PHE A 338 20.03 -3.27 -2.96
C PHE A 338 20.58 -3.79 -1.63
N HIS A 339 20.14 -4.98 -1.22
CA HIS A 339 20.59 -5.63 0.02
C HIS A 339 21.85 -6.49 -0.17
N SER A 340 22.36 -6.54 -1.40
CA SER A 340 23.58 -7.25 -1.77
C SER A 340 24.45 -6.37 -2.65
N GLY A 341 25.73 -6.20 -2.27
CA GLY A 341 26.69 -5.39 -3.03
C GLY A 341 26.89 -5.84 -4.47
N ASN A 342 26.57 -7.11 -4.79
CA ASN A 342 26.70 -7.64 -6.15
C ASN A 342 25.49 -7.28 -7.04
N ALA A 343 24.34 -6.94 -6.47
CA ALA A 343 23.09 -6.79 -7.20
C ALA A 343 23.08 -5.59 -8.17
N HIS A 344 23.66 -4.47 -7.77
CA HIS A 344 23.81 -3.30 -8.65
C HIS A 344 24.75 -3.58 -9.82
N ARG A 345 25.86 -4.28 -9.56
CA ARG A 345 26.83 -4.66 -10.60
C ARG A 345 26.22 -5.60 -11.64
N LEU A 346 25.32 -6.50 -11.24
CA LEU A 346 24.52 -7.31 -12.19
C LEU A 346 23.70 -6.45 -13.14
N PHE A 347 23.08 -5.40 -12.62
CA PHE A 347 22.29 -4.48 -13.43
C PHE A 347 23.15 -3.73 -14.45
N LEU A 348 24.33 -3.27 -14.05
CA LEU A 348 25.27 -2.63 -14.98
C LEU A 348 25.76 -3.61 -16.07
N LEU A 349 26.05 -4.86 -15.72
CA LEU A 349 26.39 -5.90 -16.69
C LEU A 349 25.24 -6.16 -17.68
N ALA A 350 24.00 -6.29 -17.18
CA ALA A 350 22.82 -6.48 -18.02
C ALA A 350 22.59 -5.32 -19.01
N LYS A 351 22.98 -4.10 -18.63
CA LYS A 351 22.91 -2.88 -19.45
C LYS A 351 24.10 -2.69 -20.39
N ASN A 352 25.07 -3.61 -20.40
CA ASN A 352 26.36 -3.45 -21.08
C ASN A 352 27.13 -2.19 -20.65
N LYS A 353 26.92 -1.74 -19.39
CA LYS A 353 27.65 -0.64 -18.76
C LYS A 353 28.80 -1.12 -17.87
N ASP A 354 28.81 -2.40 -17.51
CA ASP A 354 29.95 -3.09 -16.90
C ASP A 354 30.41 -4.20 -17.86
N ASN A 355 31.71 -4.47 -17.87
CA ASN A 355 32.32 -5.38 -18.84
C ASN A 355 32.81 -6.65 -18.15
N TRP A 356 32.33 -7.79 -18.63
CA TRP A 356 32.62 -9.12 -18.08
C TRP A 356 34.12 -9.41 -17.94
N GLN A 357 34.93 -8.87 -18.86
CA GLN A 357 36.38 -9.08 -18.86
C GLN A 357 37.06 -8.54 -17.60
N PHE A 358 36.52 -7.47 -17.00
CA PHE A 358 37.09 -6.85 -15.80
C PHE A 358 36.67 -7.52 -14.49
N TRP A 359 35.85 -8.59 -14.56
CA TRP A 359 35.49 -9.36 -13.39
C TRP A 359 36.59 -10.35 -13.04
N SER A 360 36.89 -10.50 -11.75
CA SER A 360 37.81 -11.51 -11.26
C SER A 360 37.24 -12.92 -11.47
N GLU A 361 38.11 -13.93 -11.61
CA GLU A 361 37.68 -15.33 -11.75
C GLU A 361 36.80 -15.82 -10.59
N LYS A 362 37.06 -15.31 -9.37
CA LYS A 362 36.22 -15.59 -8.21
C LYS A 362 34.80 -15.05 -8.39
N GLU A 363 34.66 -13.82 -8.88
CA GLU A 363 33.36 -13.19 -9.15
C GLU A 363 32.62 -13.93 -10.27
N LYS A 364 33.30 -14.22 -11.38
CA LYS A 364 32.74 -14.96 -12.52
C LYS A 364 32.19 -16.32 -12.09
N ARG A 365 32.94 -17.08 -11.28
CA ARG A 365 32.51 -18.40 -10.76
C ARG A 365 31.37 -18.30 -9.74
N SER A 366 31.32 -17.24 -8.94
CA SER A 366 30.21 -16.98 -8.03
C SER A 366 28.91 -16.68 -8.80
N PHE A 367 29.02 -16.03 -9.94
CA PHE A 367 27.91 -15.64 -10.80
C PHE A 367 27.42 -16.78 -11.70
N ILE A 368 28.34 -17.51 -12.35
CA ILE A 368 28.06 -18.68 -13.19
C ILE A 368 28.83 -19.87 -12.65
N ARG A 369 28.10 -20.87 -12.16
CA ARG A 369 28.70 -22.09 -11.58
C ARG A 369 29.32 -23.03 -12.63
N ASN A 370 28.83 -23.01 -13.87
CA ASN A 370 29.35 -23.89 -14.93
C ASN A 370 30.67 -23.30 -15.48
N PRO A 371 31.83 -23.97 -15.28
CA PRO A 371 33.13 -23.45 -15.71
C PRO A 371 33.29 -23.39 -17.24
N GLU A 372 32.69 -24.32 -17.99
CA GLU A 372 32.72 -24.30 -19.46
C GLU A 372 31.98 -23.07 -20.00
N LEU A 373 30.86 -22.70 -19.37
CA LEU A 373 30.10 -21.52 -19.76
C LEU A 373 30.88 -20.23 -19.46
N VAL A 374 31.59 -20.16 -18.33
CA VAL A 374 32.49 -19.04 -18.02
C VAL A 374 33.59 -18.92 -19.08
N GLN A 375 34.22 -20.04 -19.45
CA GLN A 375 35.24 -20.06 -20.50
C GLN A 375 34.69 -19.64 -21.87
N ALA A 376 33.50 -20.13 -22.24
CA ALA A 376 32.84 -19.74 -23.47
C ALA A 376 32.57 -18.23 -23.54
N ILE A 377 32.12 -17.63 -22.43
CA ILE A 377 31.89 -16.17 -22.33
C ILE A 377 33.21 -15.41 -22.43
N ASN A 378 34.26 -15.83 -21.71
CA ASN A 378 35.61 -15.23 -21.81
C ASN A 378 36.15 -15.25 -23.25
N ASN A 379 35.74 -16.23 -24.06
CA ASN A 379 36.12 -16.36 -25.46
C ASN A 379 35.20 -15.58 -26.44
N GLY A 380 34.57 -14.48 -25.99
CA GLY A 380 33.82 -13.56 -26.85
C GLY A 380 32.30 -13.74 -26.90
N ASN A 381 31.71 -14.50 -25.97
CA ASN A 381 30.25 -14.67 -25.86
C ASN A 381 29.65 -13.83 -24.72
N GLU A 382 30.09 -12.57 -24.58
CA GLU A 382 29.69 -11.67 -23.48
C GLU A 382 28.20 -11.34 -23.46
N ASP A 383 27.54 -11.36 -24.63
CA ASP A 383 26.09 -11.17 -24.75
C ASP A 383 25.30 -12.15 -23.88
N VAL A 384 25.81 -13.38 -23.73
CA VAL A 384 25.21 -14.42 -22.89
C VAL A 384 25.29 -14.04 -21.41
N ALA A 385 26.38 -13.39 -20.97
CA ALA A 385 26.53 -12.94 -19.58
C ALA A 385 25.48 -11.88 -19.25
N SER A 386 25.24 -10.91 -20.15
CA SER A 386 24.22 -9.88 -19.99
C SER A 386 22.80 -10.49 -19.86
N LEU A 387 22.47 -11.49 -20.69
CA LEU A 387 21.19 -12.20 -20.60
C LEU A 387 21.03 -12.98 -19.28
N ILE A 388 22.08 -13.64 -18.81
CA ILE A 388 22.09 -14.32 -17.51
C ILE A 388 21.93 -13.30 -16.38
N ALA A 389 22.53 -12.12 -16.49
CA ALA A 389 22.43 -11.05 -15.49
C ALA A 389 20.98 -10.59 -15.32
N VAL A 390 20.22 -10.40 -16.40
CA VAL A 390 18.78 -10.11 -16.33
C VAL A 390 18.05 -11.19 -15.53
N GLY A 391 18.28 -12.47 -15.85
CA GLY A 391 17.67 -13.59 -15.12
C GLY A 391 17.98 -13.58 -13.61
N ARG A 392 19.22 -13.25 -13.26
CA ARG A 392 19.68 -13.16 -11.86
C ARG A 392 19.09 -11.98 -11.09
N ILE A 393 18.93 -10.83 -11.73
CA ILE A 393 18.25 -9.66 -11.15
C ILE A 393 16.82 -10.05 -10.74
N ILE A 394 16.10 -10.75 -11.61
CA ILE A 394 14.75 -11.23 -11.29
C ILE A 394 14.77 -12.22 -10.12
N ASP A 395 15.75 -13.13 -10.08
CA ASP A 395 15.90 -14.04 -8.95
C ASP A 395 16.21 -13.29 -7.65
N TYR A 396 16.94 -12.17 -7.71
CA TYR A 396 17.22 -11.33 -6.54
C TYR A 396 15.99 -10.56 -6.07
N ILE A 397 15.14 -10.07 -6.97
CA ILE A 397 13.84 -9.49 -6.62
C ILE A 397 12.99 -10.52 -5.89
N LYS A 398 12.85 -11.74 -6.43
CA LYS A 398 12.08 -12.82 -5.79
C LYS A 398 12.61 -13.21 -4.40
N GLN A 399 13.91 -13.07 -4.19
CA GLN A 399 14.58 -13.39 -2.93
C GLN A 399 14.59 -12.22 -1.94
N GLY A 400 14.00 -11.07 -2.27
CA GLY A 400 14.04 -9.87 -1.43
C GLY A 400 15.43 -9.20 -1.34
N LYS A 401 16.37 -9.56 -2.22
CA LYS A 401 17.70 -8.94 -2.28
C LYS A 401 17.69 -7.60 -3.03
N ILE A 402 16.64 -7.38 -3.81
CA ILE A 402 16.30 -6.10 -4.45
C ILE A 402 14.86 -5.81 -4.07
N THR A 403 14.63 -4.67 -3.44
CA THR A 403 13.29 -4.25 -2.97
C THR A 403 12.92 -2.90 -3.55
N PHE A 404 11.62 -2.63 -3.64
CA PHE A 404 11.08 -1.41 -4.24
C PHE A 404 10.23 -0.65 -3.22
N ASN A 405 10.61 0.57 -2.86
CA ASN A 405 9.88 1.36 -1.85
C ASN A 405 8.47 1.77 -2.32
N ARG A 406 8.24 1.87 -3.64
CA ARG A 406 6.96 2.19 -4.27
C ARG A 406 6.02 0.97 -4.43
N SER A 407 6.47 -0.21 -4.03
CA SER A 407 5.70 -1.46 -4.06
C SER A 407 5.16 -1.77 -2.66
N TYR A 408 4.02 -2.47 -2.55
CA TYR A 408 3.59 -2.98 -1.25
C TYR A 408 4.14 -4.39 -1.00
N HIS A 409 4.06 -5.28 -1.99
CA HIS A 409 4.53 -6.66 -1.83
C HIS A 409 6.06 -6.83 -1.87
N TYR A 410 6.77 -5.93 -2.55
CA TYR A 410 8.22 -6.01 -2.76
C TYR A 410 8.99 -4.89 -2.04
N HIS A 411 8.37 -4.17 -1.10
CA HIS A 411 9.10 -3.18 -0.29
C HIS A 411 10.03 -3.83 0.73
N ASP A 412 11.01 -3.05 1.16
CA ASP A 412 11.85 -3.43 2.29
C ASP A 412 11.05 -3.36 3.60
N LEU A 413 10.99 -4.48 4.30
CA LEU A 413 10.37 -4.60 5.61
C LEU A 413 11.36 -4.41 6.76
N SER A 414 12.66 -4.28 6.46
CA SER A 414 13.73 -4.29 7.46
C SER A 414 13.52 -3.28 8.58
N ASP A 415 13.13 -2.05 8.22
CA ASP A 415 12.92 -0.99 9.21
C ASP A 415 11.64 -1.22 10.04
N LYS A 416 10.59 -1.80 9.44
CA LYS A 416 9.39 -2.19 10.21
C LYS A 416 9.72 -3.30 11.21
N ILE A 417 10.55 -4.26 10.80
CA ILE A 417 10.96 -5.38 11.66
C ILE A 417 11.87 -4.89 12.80
N LYS A 418 12.84 -4.01 12.52
CA LYS A 418 13.76 -3.46 13.54
C LYS A 418 13.04 -2.64 14.61
N ASN A 419 11.92 -2.02 14.27
CA ASN A 419 11.14 -1.16 15.16
C ASN A 419 10.00 -1.88 15.88
N ILE A 420 9.95 -3.22 15.82
CA ILE A 420 8.99 -4.00 16.61
C ILE A 420 9.41 -3.92 18.08
N GLU A 421 8.53 -3.38 18.93
CA GLU A 421 8.66 -3.50 20.38
C GLU A 421 8.43 -4.97 20.77
N ILE A 422 9.47 -5.61 21.27
CA ILE A 422 9.41 -6.99 21.77
C ILE A 422 9.14 -6.92 23.28
N ASN A 423 8.02 -7.49 23.71
CA ASN A 423 7.70 -7.64 25.12
C ASN A 423 8.30 -8.96 25.65
N GLU A 424 8.57 -9.04 26.96
CA GLU A 424 9.13 -10.24 27.60
C GLU A 424 8.24 -11.49 27.42
N ASP A 425 6.95 -11.31 27.14
CA ASP A 425 5.96 -12.37 26.91
C ASP A 425 5.91 -12.88 25.45
N ASP A 426 6.65 -12.27 24.51
CA ASP A 426 6.60 -12.63 23.07
C ASP A 426 7.35 -13.94 22.74
N GLY A 427 7.86 -14.64 23.76
CA GLY A 427 8.18 -16.07 23.84
C GLY A 427 9.29 -16.61 22.94
N PHE A 428 9.23 -16.35 21.64
CA PHE A 428 10.13 -16.87 20.62
C PHE A 428 10.81 -15.77 19.78
N LEU A 429 10.24 -14.56 19.74
CA LEU A 429 10.80 -13.44 19.00
C LEU A 429 11.87 -12.74 19.84
N THR A 430 13.14 -12.88 19.47
CA THR A 430 14.26 -12.13 20.07
C THR A 430 14.85 -11.15 19.07
N SER A 431 15.52 -10.10 19.56
CA SER A 431 16.22 -9.13 18.69
C SER A 431 17.24 -9.81 17.76
N GLU A 432 17.89 -10.89 18.22
CA GLU A 432 18.81 -11.69 17.40
C GLU A 432 18.09 -12.41 16.25
N ILE A 433 16.88 -12.93 16.49
CA ILE A 433 16.04 -13.55 15.46
C ILE A 433 15.59 -12.52 14.43
N LEU A 434 15.19 -11.33 14.87
CA LEU A 434 14.83 -10.22 13.99
C LEU A 434 16.03 -9.75 13.15
N GLU A 435 17.23 -9.63 13.73
CA GLU A 435 18.45 -9.30 12.99
C GLU A 435 18.82 -10.38 11.95
N LYS A 436 18.65 -11.66 12.29
CA LYS A 436 18.84 -12.77 11.34
C LYS A 436 17.82 -12.74 10.20
N LEU A 437 16.56 -12.41 10.48
CA LEU A 437 15.50 -12.22 9.49
C LEU A 437 15.81 -11.06 8.54
N VAL A 438 16.13 -9.89 9.09
CA VAL A 438 16.47 -8.68 8.32
C VAL A 438 17.72 -8.87 7.47
N SER A 439 18.74 -9.53 8.01
CA SER A 439 19.99 -9.80 7.27
C SER A 439 19.87 -10.96 6.27
N GLY A 440 18.71 -11.61 6.16
CA GLY A 440 18.49 -12.76 5.28
C GLY A 440 19.34 -13.98 5.65
N LYS A 441 19.82 -14.06 6.89
CA LYS A 441 20.62 -15.17 7.45
C LYS A 441 19.79 -16.14 8.27
N PHE A 442 18.48 -15.93 8.35
CA PHE A 442 17.58 -16.82 9.06
C PHE A 442 17.53 -18.18 8.35
N VAL A 443 18.05 -19.21 9.01
CA VAL A 443 18.05 -20.58 8.51
C VAL A 443 16.66 -21.14 8.74
N ILE A 444 15.89 -21.33 7.66
CA ILE A 444 14.70 -22.15 7.72
C ILE A 444 15.19 -23.59 7.61
N ASP A 445 15.31 -24.28 8.74
CA ASP A 445 15.48 -25.73 8.74
C ASP A 445 14.18 -26.35 8.18
N ILE A 446 14.09 -26.41 6.85
CA ILE A 446 13.16 -27.32 6.19
C ILE A 446 13.87 -28.67 6.21
N GLN A 447 13.65 -29.44 7.28
CA GLN A 447 13.91 -30.87 7.25
C GLN A 447 13.08 -31.47 6.11
N ASN A 448 13.76 -31.88 5.04
CA ASN A 448 13.22 -32.78 4.03
C ASN A 448 13.41 -34.23 4.48
#